data_AF-A0A7Y8J964-F1
#
_entry.id   AF-A0A7Y8J964-F1
#
_cell.length_a   1.000
_cell.length_b   1.000
_cell.length_c   1.000
_cell.angle_alpha   90.00
_cell.angle_beta   90.00
_cell.angle_gamma   90.00
#
_symmetry.space_group_name_H-M   'P 1'
#
loop_
_entity.id
_entity.type
_entity.pdbx_description
1 polymer ?
#
loop_
_entity_poly.entity_id
_entity_poly.type
_entity_poly.pdbx_seq_one_letter_code
_entity_poly.pdbx_strand_id
1 'polypeptide(L)'
;MNNFIIEYQSNPIKYFYEEDLRADLLIRLWKEESFNIKLPITTNNEWLKDYRKIVGSEIYISGVKSEYPSNKRFDIALINADKITFSNCFNHYIFECLFALEIKLSQKDNNNSGFKSDIEKLRDYKKLYSKFTGIAINFEQNPNYDKNKVIEDYNNYNDLRFLEVEKPISISENTINYFFISRNYVLGGTVNAT
;
A
#
# COMPACT_ATOMS: atom_id res chain seq x y z
N MET A 1 8.82 -0.67 7.03
CA MET A 1 8.06 -1.60 6.17
C MET A 1 8.60 -3.01 6.19
N ASN A 2 9.88 -3.26 5.88
CA ASN A 2 10.48 -4.62 5.96
C ASN A 2 10.21 -5.32 7.30
N ASN A 3 10.43 -4.64 8.43
CA ASN A 3 10.12 -5.21 9.76
C ASN A 3 8.64 -5.55 9.94
N PHE A 4 7.74 -4.70 9.44
CA PHE A 4 6.31 -5.00 9.49
C PHE A 4 5.96 -6.22 8.65
N ILE A 5 6.50 -6.33 7.43
CA ILE A 5 6.26 -7.50 6.58
C ILE A 5 6.77 -8.75 7.30
N ILE A 6 8.00 -8.74 7.83
CA ILE A 6 8.59 -9.86 8.57
C ILE A 6 7.74 -10.23 9.80
N GLU A 7 7.30 -9.25 10.59
CA GLU A 7 6.46 -9.49 11.76
C GLU A 7 5.07 -10.02 11.38
N TYR A 8 4.45 -9.45 10.35
CA TYR A 8 3.16 -9.90 9.83
C TYR A 8 3.25 -11.32 9.28
N GLN A 9 4.34 -11.67 8.59
CA GLN A 9 4.62 -13.03 8.12
C GLN A 9 4.70 -14.03 9.26
N SER A 10 5.26 -13.64 10.42
CA SER A 10 5.36 -14.53 11.58
C SER A 10 4.02 -14.85 12.23
N ASN A 11 3.00 -13.99 12.06
CA ASN A 11 1.65 -14.22 12.55
C ASN A 11 0.60 -13.50 11.70
N PRO A 12 0.22 -14.07 10.53
CA PRO A 12 -0.74 -13.44 9.63
C PRO A 12 -2.18 -13.50 10.16
N ILE A 13 -2.49 -14.32 11.19
CA ILE A 13 -3.80 -14.34 11.87
C ILE A 13 -3.96 -13.16 12.84
N LYS A 14 -2.88 -12.44 13.14
CA LYS A 14 -2.95 -11.28 14.03
C LYS A 14 -4.04 -10.29 13.60
N TYR A 15 -4.35 -10.26 12.31
CA TYR A 15 -5.40 -9.44 11.73
C TYR A 15 -6.33 -10.32 10.90
N PHE A 16 -7.62 -10.33 11.23
CA PHE A 16 -8.62 -11.14 10.53
C PHE A 16 -9.18 -10.40 9.31
N TYR A 17 -9.23 -9.06 9.37
CA TYR A 17 -9.68 -8.19 8.30
C TYR A 17 -8.56 -7.31 7.73
N GLU A 18 -8.74 -6.90 6.47
CA GLU A 18 -7.86 -5.98 5.74
C GLU A 18 -7.72 -4.64 6.49
N GLU A 19 -8.83 -4.15 7.04
CA GLU A 19 -8.89 -2.90 7.78
C GLU A 19 -8.06 -2.91 9.07
N ASP A 20 -8.00 -4.04 9.76
CA ASP A 20 -7.21 -4.19 11.00
C ASP A 20 -5.71 -4.11 10.67
N LEU A 21 -5.30 -4.81 9.60
CA LEU A 21 -3.93 -4.78 9.11
C LEU A 21 -3.53 -3.37 8.68
N ARG A 22 -4.41 -2.70 7.93
CA ARG A 22 -4.21 -1.33 7.47
C ARG A 22 -4.09 -0.36 8.65
N ALA A 23 -4.96 -0.47 9.66
CA ALA A 23 -4.94 0.40 10.82
C ALA A 23 -3.64 0.24 11.65
N ASP A 24 -3.21 -0.99 11.92
CA ASP A 24 -1.95 -1.22 12.65
C ASP A 24 -0.74 -0.73 11.85
N LEU A 25 -0.71 -0.97 10.54
CA LEU A 25 0.36 -0.49 9.68
C LEU A 25 0.41 1.04 9.65
N LEU A 26 -0.74 1.71 9.54
CA LEU A 26 -0.81 3.17 9.62
C LEU A 26 -0.29 3.69 10.95
N ILE A 27 -0.68 3.10 12.09
CA ILE A 27 -0.21 3.51 13.42
C ILE A 27 1.31 3.35 13.54
N ARG A 28 1.85 2.22 13.08
CA ARG A 28 3.30 1.96 13.12
C ARG A 28 4.08 2.93 12.26
N LEU A 29 3.60 3.18 11.04
CA LEU A 29 4.23 4.14 10.16
C LEU A 29 4.14 5.53 10.79
N TRP A 30 2.99 5.97 11.29
CA TRP A 30 2.83 7.29 11.90
C TRP A 30 3.82 7.58 13.03
N LYS A 31 4.24 6.55 13.79
CA LYS A 31 5.23 6.71 14.86
C LYS A 31 6.62 7.10 14.36
N GLU A 32 6.91 6.94 13.07
CA GLU A 32 8.15 7.40 12.46
C GLU A 32 8.02 8.89 12.10
N GLU A 33 8.87 9.73 12.69
CA GLU A 33 8.83 11.18 12.49
C GLU A 33 9.08 11.61 11.03
N SER A 34 9.68 10.73 10.23
CA SER A 34 9.93 10.92 8.79
C SER A 34 8.66 11.14 7.96
N PHE A 35 7.48 10.87 8.53
CA PHE A 35 6.19 11.11 7.86
C PHE A 35 5.47 12.38 8.31
N ASN A 36 6.06 13.20 9.18
CA ASN A 36 5.52 14.50 9.56
C ASN A 36 5.82 15.53 8.48
N ILE A 37 4.92 15.67 7.50
CA ILE A 37 5.09 16.57 6.36
C ILE A 37 4.39 17.91 6.65
N LYS A 38 5.08 19.01 6.35
CA LYS A 38 4.50 20.35 6.38
C LYS A 38 4.15 20.80 4.97
N LEU A 39 2.90 21.17 4.75
CA LEU A 39 2.45 21.77 3.50
C LEU A 39 2.41 23.29 3.63
N PRO A 40 2.98 24.04 2.68
CA PRO A 40 2.79 25.47 2.62
C PRO A 40 1.34 25.80 2.26
N ILE A 41 0.77 26.80 2.95
CA ILE A 41 -0.56 27.34 2.65
C ILE A 41 -0.37 28.53 1.70
N THR A 42 -0.84 28.36 0.47
CA THR A 42 -0.74 29.40 -0.56
C THR A 42 -2.01 30.25 -0.61
N THR A 43 -1.92 31.46 -1.17
CA THR A 43 -3.08 32.32 -1.41
C THR A 43 -4.04 31.76 -2.46
N ASN A 44 -3.60 30.78 -3.24
CA ASN A 44 -4.39 30.13 -4.30
C ASN A 44 -5.07 28.85 -3.80
N ASN A 45 -4.82 28.43 -2.56
CA ASN A 45 -5.54 27.33 -1.94
C ASN A 45 -6.94 27.84 -1.53
N GLU A 46 -7.89 27.87 -2.46
CA GLU A 46 -9.21 28.47 -2.24
C GLU A 46 -9.93 27.93 -1.00
N TRP A 47 -9.71 26.65 -0.66
CA TRP A 47 -10.31 25.98 0.51
C TRP A 47 -9.52 26.15 1.82
N LEU A 48 -8.24 26.54 1.78
CA LEU A 48 -7.41 26.76 2.99
C LEU A 48 -7.19 28.23 3.34
N LYS A 49 -7.44 29.14 2.41
CA LYS A 49 -7.29 30.59 2.60
C LYS A 49 -7.96 31.06 3.90
N ASP A 50 -9.16 30.56 4.18
CA ASP A 50 -9.95 30.97 5.35
C ASP A 50 -9.36 30.45 6.66
N TYR A 51 -8.69 29.29 6.62
CA TYR A 51 -8.04 28.69 7.78
C TYR A 51 -6.65 29.26 8.05
N ARG A 52 -6.03 29.99 7.11
CA ARG A 52 -4.67 30.55 7.24
C ARG A 52 -4.49 31.39 8.51
N LYS A 53 -5.53 32.11 8.96
CA LYS A 53 -5.50 32.88 10.21
C LYS A 53 -5.40 32.01 11.46
N ILE A 54 -5.87 30.77 11.39
CA ILE A 54 -5.90 29.78 12.49
C ILE A 54 -4.64 28.93 12.47
N VAL A 55 -4.31 28.36 11.31
CA VAL A 55 -3.22 27.36 11.18
C VAL A 55 -1.86 27.98 10.82
N GLY A 56 -1.83 29.26 10.43
CA GLY A 56 -0.60 29.96 10.05
C GLY A 56 -0.24 29.79 8.57
N SER A 57 1.05 29.76 8.26
CA SER A 57 1.57 29.65 6.88
C SER A 57 1.75 28.21 6.41
N GLU A 58 1.63 27.23 7.30
CA GLU A 58 1.89 25.82 7.04
C GLU A 58 0.85 24.96 7.75
N ILE A 59 0.55 23.78 7.20
CA ILE A 59 -0.28 22.76 7.86
C ILE A 59 0.45 21.42 7.87
N TYR A 60 0.40 20.73 9.00
CA TYR A 60 0.90 19.37 9.09
C TYR A 60 -0.07 18.40 8.41
N ILE A 61 0.47 17.52 7.58
CA ILE A 61 -0.25 16.36 7.07
C ILE A 61 0.52 15.10 7.41
N SER A 62 -0.21 13.98 7.51
CA SER A 62 0.42 12.69 7.45
C SER A 62 1.00 12.46 6.06
N GLY A 63 2.29 12.13 6.00
CA GLY A 63 2.95 11.62 4.79
C GLY A 63 2.49 10.23 4.38
N VAL A 64 1.68 9.57 5.22
CA VAL A 64 1.08 8.26 4.96
C VAL A 64 -0.45 8.35 4.99
N LYS A 65 -1.13 8.09 3.87
CA LYS A 65 -2.61 8.10 3.77
C LYS A 65 -3.13 7.14 2.70
N SER A 66 -4.44 6.87 2.70
CA SER A 66 -5.11 6.06 1.69
C SER A 66 -5.53 6.82 0.42
N GLU A 67 -5.46 8.15 0.40
CA GLU A 67 -6.18 8.95 -0.62
C GLU A 67 -5.30 9.59 -1.71
N TYR A 68 -3.99 9.29 -1.77
CA TYR A 68 -3.08 9.95 -2.70
C TYR A 68 -2.64 9.06 -3.87
N PRO A 69 -2.59 9.59 -5.11
CA PRO A 69 -3.08 10.91 -5.56
C PRO A 69 -4.62 11.00 -5.68
N SER A 70 -5.18 12.21 -5.85
CA SER A 70 -6.64 12.46 -5.90
C SER A 70 -7.46 11.59 -6.88
N ASN A 71 -6.79 10.98 -7.86
CA ASN A 71 -7.40 10.17 -8.91
C ASN A 71 -7.08 8.66 -8.79
N LYS A 72 -6.20 8.27 -7.85
CA LYS A 72 -5.83 6.87 -7.56
C LYS A 72 -5.65 6.71 -6.06
N ARG A 73 -6.56 5.98 -5.42
CA ARG A 73 -6.48 5.66 -4.00
C ARG A 73 -5.74 4.34 -3.82
N PHE A 74 -4.81 4.31 -2.88
CA PHE A 74 -4.14 3.10 -2.43
C PHE A 74 -4.53 2.82 -0.98
N ASP A 75 -4.44 1.58 -0.50
CA ASP A 75 -4.75 1.33 0.92
C ASP A 75 -3.82 2.11 1.85
N ILE A 76 -2.53 2.15 1.48
CA ILE A 76 -1.52 2.95 2.13
C ILE A 76 -0.57 3.53 1.07
N ALA A 77 -0.39 4.84 1.06
CA ALA A 77 0.54 5.53 0.18
C ALA A 77 1.49 6.41 0.98
N LEU A 78 2.76 6.47 0.57
CA LEU A 78 3.79 7.36 1.09
C LEU A 78 4.09 8.46 0.08
N ILE A 79 3.86 9.70 0.49
CA ILE A 79 4.10 10.89 -0.32
C ILE A 79 5.61 11.15 -0.50
N ASN A 80 5.99 11.60 -1.70
CA ASN A 80 7.28 12.18 -1.99
C ASN A 80 7.35 13.64 -1.50
N ALA A 81 7.86 13.83 -0.27
CA ALA A 81 7.96 15.15 0.35
C ALA A 81 8.82 16.14 -0.47
N ASP A 82 9.85 15.65 -1.16
CA ASP A 82 10.77 16.49 -1.95
C ASP A 82 10.09 17.14 -3.17
N LYS A 83 8.94 16.61 -3.58
CA LYS A 83 8.14 17.17 -4.68
C LYS A 83 7.11 18.19 -4.22
N ILE A 84 6.99 18.42 -2.91
CA ILE A 84 6.10 19.40 -2.32
C ILE A 84 6.77 20.78 -2.40
N THR A 85 6.51 21.48 -3.49
CA THR A 85 6.93 22.86 -3.69
C THR A 85 5.71 23.75 -3.81
N PHE A 86 5.90 25.06 -3.61
CA PHE A 86 4.86 26.04 -3.89
C PHE A 86 4.25 25.84 -5.29
N SER A 87 5.08 25.64 -6.32
CA SER A 87 4.64 25.44 -7.72
C SER A 87 3.79 24.19 -7.94
N ASN A 88 4.00 23.13 -7.16
CA ASN A 88 3.31 21.85 -7.32
C ASN A 88 2.06 21.73 -6.43
N CYS A 89 1.76 22.75 -5.61
CA CYS A 89 0.67 22.74 -4.63
C CYS A 89 -0.50 23.68 -5.00
N PHE A 90 -0.62 24.10 -6.27
CA PHE A 90 -1.43 25.26 -6.65
C PHE A 90 -2.95 25.08 -6.70
N ASN A 91 -3.51 23.87 -6.79
CA ASN A 91 -4.96 23.71 -6.95
C ASN A 91 -5.56 22.49 -6.27
N HIS A 92 -4.93 21.32 -6.36
CA HIS A 92 -5.27 20.14 -5.58
C HIS A 92 -3.97 19.42 -5.30
N TYR A 93 -3.80 18.93 -4.08
CA TYR A 93 -2.60 18.23 -3.66
C TYR A 93 -2.56 16.82 -4.31
N ILE A 94 -2.25 16.77 -5.59
CA ILE A 94 -1.88 15.53 -6.30
C ILE A 94 -0.43 15.27 -5.94
N PHE A 95 -0.24 14.51 -4.87
CA PHE A 95 1.09 14.16 -4.43
C PHE A 95 1.61 12.93 -5.16
N GLU A 96 2.80 13.06 -5.74
CA GLU A 96 3.60 11.91 -6.14
C GLU A 96 3.87 11.04 -4.90
N CYS A 97 3.75 9.73 -5.05
CA CYS A 97 4.02 8.75 -4.03
C CYS A 97 5.34 8.04 -4.34
N LEU A 98 6.21 7.91 -3.34
CA LEU A 98 7.42 7.09 -3.43
C LEU A 98 7.08 5.60 -3.31
N PHE A 99 6.04 5.31 -2.53
CA PHE A 99 5.65 3.97 -2.18
C PHE A 99 4.14 3.87 -2.04
N ALA A 100 3.55 2.73 -2.41
CA ALA A 100 2.19 2.39 -2.03
C ALA A 100 2.01 0.89 -1.79
N LEU A 101 0.98 0.55 -1.03
CA LEU A 101 0.63 -0.78 -0.61
C LEU A 101 -0.86 -1.01 -0.79
N GLU A 102 -1.18 -2.15 -1.38
CA GLU A 102 -2.51 -2.72 -1.57
C GLU A 102 -2.58 -4.01 -0.78
N ILE A 103 -3.62 -4.15 0.03
CA ILE A 103 -3.91 -5.37 0.76
C ILE A 103 -5.26 -5.83 0.26
N LYS A 104 -5.38 -7.11 -0.09
CA LYS A 104 -6.66 -7.71 -0.41
C LYS A 104 -6.94 -8.90 0.47
N LEU A 105 -8.07 -8.87 1.16
CA LEU A 105 -8.63 -10.06 1.77
C LEU A 105 -9.48 -10.84 0.75
N SER A 106 -9.05 -12.05 0.44
CA SER A 106 -9.77 -12.99 -0.42
C SER A 106 -10.45 -14.05 0.43
N GLN A 107 -11.78 -14.11 0.32
CA GLN A 107 -12.64 -15.04 1.05
C GLN A 107 -13.24 -16.07 0.11
N LYS A 108 -13.76 -17.16 0.67
CA LYS A 108 -14.33 -18.32 -0.05
C LYS A 108 -15.30 -17.96 -1.19
N ASP A 109 -16.08 -16.90 -1.02
CA ASP A 109 -17.16 -16.52 -1.96
C ASP A 109 -16.76 -15.38 -2.90
N ASN A 110 -15.62 -14.72 -2.67
CA ASN A 110 -15.12 -13.66 -3.53
C ASN A 110 -14.13 -14.24 -4.53
N ASN A 111 -14.59 -14.42 -5.77
CA ASN A 111 -13.68 -14.50 -6.90
C ASN A 111 -12.69 -13.34 -6.79
N ASN A 112 -11.40 -13.64 -6.90
CA ASN A 112 -10.26 -12.78 -6.58
C ASN A 112 -10.09 -11.59 -7.57
N SER A 113 -11.20 -11.04 -8.08
CA SER A 113 -11.30 -10.09 -9.18
C SER A 113 -10.72 -8.71 -8.84
N GLY A 114 -10.70 -8.35 -7.55
CA GLY A 114 -10.14 -7.08 -7.09
C GLY A 114 -8.62 -7.05 -7.09
N PHE A 115 -7.96 -8.15 -6.69
CA PHE A 115 -6.50 -8.16 -6.52
C PHE A 115 -5.74 -7.92 -7.84
N LYS A 116 -6.29 -8.41 -8.96
CA LYS A 116 -5.78 -8.09 -10.29
C LYS A 116 -5.76 -6.58 -10.55
N SER A 117 -6.87 -5.92 -10.24
CA SER A 117 -7.03 -4.48 -10.44
C SER A 117 -6.06 -3.70 -9.57
N ASP A 118 -5.81 -4.16 -8.34
CA ASP A 118 -4.86 -3.53 -7.42
C ASP A 118 -3.41 -3.63 -7.93
N ILE A 119 -3.02 -4.78 -8.48
CA ILE A 119 -1.73 -4.94 -9.16
C ILE A 119 -1.62 -4.01 -10.38
N GLU A 120 -2.64 -3.99 -11.25
CA GLU A 120 -2.65 -3.14 -12.44
C GLU A 120 -2.58 -1.65 -12.09
N LYS A 121 -3.27 -1.25 -11.01
CA LYS A 121 -3.26 0.12 -10.46
C LYS A 121 -1.85 0.54 -10.03
N LEU A 122 -1.14 -0.32 -9.29
CA LEU A 122 0.25 -0.10 -8.88
C LEU A 122 1.21 -0.05 -10.09
N ARG A 123 1.05 -0.98 -11.03
CA ARG A 123 1.84 -1.05 -12.27
C ARG A 123 1.70 0.21 -13.11
N ASP A 124 0.47 0.65 -13.33
CA ASP A 124 0.20 1.84 -14.15
C ASP A 124 0.65 3.12 -13.44
N TYR A 125 0.70 3.14 -12.11
CA TYR A 125 1.34 4.22 -11.37
C TYR A 125 2.87 4.22 -11.58
N LYS A 126 3.50 3.04 -11.52
CA LYS A 126 4.93 2.88 -11.75
C LYS A 126 5.39 3.35 -13.13
N LYS A 127 4.59 3.12 -14.17
CA LYS A 127 4.89 3.61 -15.54
C LYS A 127 5.02 5.14 -15.58
N LEU A 128 4.26 5.85 -14.75
CA LEU A 128 4.33 7.31 -14.64
C LEU A 128 5.46 7.77 -13.72
N TYR A 129 5.78 6.97 -12.70
CA TYR A 129 6.76 7.30 -11.67
C TYR A 129 7.78 6.16 -11.53
N SER A 130 8.87 6.20 -12.30
CA SER A 130 9.81 5.06 -12.39
C SER A 130 10.46 4.67 -11.05
N LYS A 131 10.66 5.65 -10.15
CA LYS A 131 11.19 5.49 -8.79
C LYS A 131 10.17 4.96 -7.77
N PHE A 132 8.93 4.74 -8.18
CA PHE A 132 7.89 4.21 -7.32
C PHE A 132 8.14 2.73 -6.98
N THR A 133 7.88 2.39 -5.72
CA THR A 133 7.82 1.01 -5.22
C THR A 133 6.38 0.66 -4.83
N GLY A 134 5.82 -0.37 -5.43
CA GLY A 134 4.49 -0.88 -5.07
C GLY A 134 4.57 -2.19 -4.32
N ILE A 135 3.63 -2.41 -3.40
CA ILE A 135 3.42 -3.69 -2.73
C ILE A 135 1.98 -4.13 -2.89
N ALA A 136 1.76 -5.37 -3.32
CA ALA A 136 0.44 -6.00 -3.34
C ALA A 136 0.45 -7.24 -2.44
N ILE A 137 -0.45 -7.31 -1.47
CA ILE A 137 -0.58 -8.45 -0.56
C ILE A 137 -1.95 -9.08 -0.75
N ASN A 138 -1.99 -10.32 -1.22
CA ASN A 138 -3.22 -11.11 -1.23
C ASN A 138 -3.24 -12.01 0.00
N PHE A 139 -4.22 -11.79 0.87
CA PHE A 139 -4.52 -12.62 2.02
C PHE A 139 -5.67 -13.57 1.67
N GLU A 140 -5.32 -14.79 1.32
CA GLU A 140 -6.25 -15.80 0.84
C GLU A 140 -6.70 -16.74 1.95
N GLN A 141 -7.97 -16.64 2.32
CA GLN A 141 -8.59 -17.50 3.33
C GLN A 141 -9.33 -18.69 2.73
N ASN A 142 -9.50 -18.78 1.42
CA ASN A 142 -10.16 -19.90 0.77
C ASN A 142 -9.25 -21.15 0.81
N PRO A 143 -9.70 -22.26 1.44
CA PRO A 143 -8.93 -23.51 1.48
C PRO A 143 -8.71 -24.15 0.11
N ASN A 144 -9.55 -23.81 -0.87
CA ASN A 144 -9.53 -24.40 -2.21
C ASN A 144 -8.83 -23.49 -3.24
N TYR A 145 -8.09 -22.48 -2.79
CA TYR A 145 -7.47 -21.54 -3.70
C TYR A 145 -6.28 -22.11 -4.44
N ASP A 146 -6.28 -21.95 -5.76
CA ASP A 146 -5.15 -22.32 -6.63
C ASP A 146 -4.19 -21.13 -6.78
N LYS A 147 -3.16 -21.11 -5.94
CA LYS A 147 -2.10 -20.09 -5.99
C LYS A 147 -1.31 -20.10 -7.30
N ASN A 148 -1.17 -21.27 -7.93
CA ASN A 148 -0.32 -21.43 -9.10
C ASN A 148 -0.96 -20.78 -10.31
N LYS A 149 -2.28 -20.88 -10.46
CA LYS A 149 -3.03 -20.21 -11.52
C LYS A 149 -2.91 -18.68 -11.48
N VAL A 150 -2.95 -18.13 -10.27
CA VAL A 150 -2.79 -16.68 -10.04
C VAL A 150 -1.36 -16.26 -10.33
N ILE A 151 -0.37 -16.98 -9.82
CA ILE A 151 1.05 -16.74 -10.14
C ILE A 151 1.30 -16.82 -11.65
N GLU A 152 0.70 -17.78 -12.36
CA GLU A 152 0.78 -17.90 -13.82
C GLU A 152 0.17 -16.69 -14.54
N ASP A 153 -0.99 -16.21 -14.09
CA ASP A 153 -1.65 -15.01 -14.65
C ASP A 153 -0.77 -13.76 -14.50
N TYR A 154 0.06 -13.66 -13.44
CA TYR A 154 0.89 -12.48 -13.14
C TYR A 154 2.36 -12.59 -13.53
N ASN A 155 2.90 -13.80 -13.69
CA ASN A 155 4.29 -14.01 -14.12
C ASN A 155 4.56 -13.49 -15.55
N ASN A 156 3.52 -13.17 -16.31
CA ASN A 156 3.63 -12.53 -17.62
C ASN A 156 3.99 -11.03 -17.55
N TYR A 157 4.04 -10.42 -16.36
CA TYR A 157 4.45 -9.02 -16.20
C TYR A 157 5.93 -8.91 -15.78
N ASN A 158 6.76 -8.42 -16.70
CA ASN A 158 8.22 -8.29 -16.50
C ASN A 158 8.64 -7.34 -15.36
N ASP A 159 7.74 -6.47 -14.88
CA ASP A 159 7.99 -5.50 -13.81
C ASP A 159 7.43 -5.92 -12.44
N LEU A 160 6.84 -7.12 -12.37
CA LEU A 160 6.39 -7.74 -11.13
C LEU A 160 7.44 -8.70 -10.59
N ARG A 161 7.67 -8.66 -9.27
CA ARG A 161 8.48 -9.64 -8.56
C ARG A 161 7.62 -10.40 -7.57
N PHE A 162 7.47 -11.71 -7.79
CA PHE A 162 6.86 -12.59 -6.81
C PHE A 162 7.79 -12.82 -5.65
N LEU A 163 7.26 -12.77 -4.44
CA LEU A 163 8.04 -13.00 -3.23
C LEU A 163 7.37 -14.08 -2.38
N GLU A 164 8.11 -15.17 -2.17
CA GLU A 164 7.66 -16.30 -1.35
C GLU A 164 7.81 -16.00 0.14
N VAL A 165 6.66 -16.03 0.84
CA VAL A 165 6.47 -15.64 2.24
C VAL A 165 7.19 -16.59 3.23
N GLU A 166 7.70 -17.73 2.78
CA GLU A 166 8.36 -18.74 3.61
C GLU A 166 9.79 -18.35 4.07
N LYS A 167 10.32 -17.21 3.61
CA LYS A 167 11.65 -16.70 3.99
C LYS A 167 11.58 -15.20 4.29
N PRO A 168 12.53 -14.64 5.08
CA PRO A 168 12.66 -13.19 5.22
C PRO A 168 12.83 -12.55 3.84
N ILE A 169 11.92 -11.64 3.49
CA ILE A 169 11.88 -11.03 2.17
C ILE A 169 12.36 -9.58 2.26
N SER A 170 13.34 -9.23 1.42
CA SER A 170 13.65 -7.83 1.16
C SER A 170 12.70 -7.29 0.09
N ILE A 171 11.98 -6.21 0.40
CA ILE A 171 11.28 -5.42 -0.60
C ILE A 171 12.32 -4.97 -1.64
N SER A 172 12.06 -5.24 -2.91
CA SER A 172 12.90 -4.73 -3.98
C SER A 172 12.49 -3.29 -4.26
N GLU A 173 13.44 -2.37 -4.08
CA GLU A 173 13.20 -0.97 -4.39
C GLU A 173 12.92 -0.78 -5.88
N ASN A 174 12.06 0.18 -6.19
CA ASN A 174 11.69 0.53 -7.55
C ASN A 174 11.11 -0.66 -8.33
N THR A 175 10.33 -1.53 -7.69
CA THR A 175 9.56 -2.60 -8.36
C THR A 175 8.14 -2.67 -7.82
N ILE A 176 7.30 -3.51 -8.45
CA ILE A 176 6.06 -3.97 -7.82
C ILE A 176 6.32 -5.33 -7.19
N ASN A 177 6.29 -5.38 -5.86
CA ASN A 177 6.49 -6.59 -5.07
C ASN A 177 5.12 -7.17 -4.75
N TYR A 178 4.87 -8.44 -5.06
CA TYR A 178 3.60 -9.06 -4.71
C TYR A 178 3.78 -10.31 -3.87
N PHE A 179 2.90 -10.43 -2.86
CA PHE A 179 2.93 -11.45 -1.83
C PHE A 179 1.62 -12.21 -1.85
N PHE A 180 1.72 -13.54 -1.70
CA PHE A 180 0.57 -14.40 -1.57
C PHE A 180 0.61 -15.15 -0.23
N ILE A 181 -0.38 -14.89 0.61
CA ILE A 181 -0.50 -15.47 1.96
C ILE A 181 -1.72 -16.37 1.96
N SER A 182 -1.52 -17.68 2.03
CA SER A 182 -2.62 -18.66 2.02
C SER A 182 -3.10 -19.02 3.42
N ARG A 183 -4.35 -19.49 3.54
CA ARG A 183 -4.91 -20.08 4.76
C ARG A 183 -4.01 -21.17 5.34
N ASN A 184 -3.39 -22.01 4.50
CA ASN A 184 -2.51 -23.07 4.98
C ASN A 184 -1.21 -22.52 5.57
N TYR A 185 -0.65 -21.46 4.97
CA TYR A 185 0.50 -20.75 5.55
C TYR A 185 0.14 -20.17 6.92
N VAL A 186 -1.05 -19.61 7.01
CA VAL A 186 -1.61 -18.96 8.21
C VAL A 186 -1.84 -19.96 9.34
N LEU A 187 -2.33 -21.16 9.03
CA LEU A 187 -2.61 -22.22 10.00
C LEU A 187 -1.43 -23.17 10.25
N GLY A 188 -0.24 -22.90 9.68
CA GLY A 188 0.98 -23.67 9.93
C GLY A 188 1.08 -25.02 9.19
N GLY A 189 0.39 -25.19 8.06
CA GLY A 189 0.36 -26.44 7.27
C GLY A 189 -1.05 -27.03 7.14
N THR A 190 -1.19 -28.08 6.33
CA THR A 190 -2.47 -28.71 5.96
C THR A 190 -3.27 -29.11 7.21
N VAL A 191 -4.21 -28.26 7.61
CA VAL A 191 -5.28 -28.66 8.50
C VAL A 191 -6.19 -29.54 7.67
N ASN A 192 -6.07 -30.86 7.85
CA ASN A 192 -7.06 -31.80 7.32
C ASN A 192 -8.42 -31.34 7.87
N ALA A 193 -9.29 -30.88 6.98
CA ALA A 193 -10.66 -30.55 7.34
C ALA A 193 -11.31 -31.84 7.86
N THR A 194 -11.62 -31.86 9.16
CA THR A 194 -12.52 -32.84 9.77
C THR A 194 -13.96 -32.47 9.50
#